data_AF-A0A8S1K472-F1
#
_entry.id   AF-A0A8S1K472-F1
#
_cell.length_a   1.000
_cell.length_b   1.000
_cell.length_c   1.000
_cell.angle_alpha   90.00
_cell.angle_beta   90.00
_cell.angle_gamma   90.00
#
_symmetry.space_group_name_H-M   'P 1'
#
loop_
_entity.id
_entity.type
_entity.pdbx_description
1 polymer ?
#
loop_
_entity_poly.entity_id
_entity_poly.type
_entity_poly.pdbx_seq_one_letter_code
_entity_poly.pdbx_strand_id
1 'polypeptide(L)'
;MFTLSRQKFEITYTSKLISIPTCTCILVYFGIIVIPFVLVFASENFWIMVSTLEEQLDIEYEGFHFVNIITSDDEVYHFTNQKYQNIEGSEQQLSFQFMSLQGSKISALMDDNNADNIPEQFNIDFQLFTDADKIKQITILLPLKCYLASLHFQFDCYLYFQESEIINGQGLSQLQIMGEINFYQQEPLPSSNFDIEYYSDILVDNHLNSQWMSEILQQIYTRTYQIRPRYINRKIGGNSEKQLRINIKLDNNKLQIIQRWVSLLAIMKLAWLQYFSVFIIIWIIGREFMIFLFRFRIVDTSKVEQL
;
A
#
# COMPACT_ATOMS: atom_id res chain seq x y z
N MET A 1 -50.14 -60.17 5.79
CA MET A 1 -50.34 -58.77 5.35
C MET A 1 -50.71 -57.99 6.60
N PHE A 2 -49.75 -57.26 7.18
CA PHE A 2 -49.95 -56.57 8.45
C PHE A 2 -50.10 -55.07 8.22
N THR A 3 -51.33 -54.60 8.32
CA THR A 3 -51.65 -53.18 8.49
C THR A 3 -51.79 -52.90 9.98
N LEU A 4 -50.75 -52.29 10.57
CA LEU A 4 -50.83 -51.63 11.88
C LEU A 4 -51.44 -50.24 11.65
N SER A 5 -52.56 -49.97 12.31
CA SER A 5 -53.48 -48.88 11.97
C SER A 5 -52.82 -47.51 11.82
N ARG A 6 -53.25 -46.83 10.76
CA ARG A 6 -52.86 -45.50 10.30
C ARG A 6 -53.89 -44.49 10.80
N GLN A 7 -53.49 -43.52 11.62
CA GLN A 7 -54.15 -42.22 11.74
C GLN A 7 -53.07 -41.15 11.97
N LYS A 8 -52.62 -40.51 10.88
CA LYS A 8 -51.97 -39.19 10.97
C LYS A 8 -53.11 -38.18 11.08
N PHE A 9 -53.50 -37.82 12.30
CA PHE A 9 -54.19 -36.55 12.49
C PHE A 9 -53.14 -35.46 12.32
N GLU A 10 -53.04 -34.88 11.13
CA GLU A 10 -52.32 -33.62 10.94
C GLU A 10 -53.17 -32.54 11.62
N ILE A 11 -52.85 -32.23 12.88
CA ILE A 11 -53.47 -31.11 13.58
C ILE A 11 -52.92 -29.84 12.93
N THR A 12 -53.70 -29.26 12.01
CA THR A 12 -53.43 -27.93 11.47
C THR A 12 -53.88 -26.88 12.47
N TYR A 13 -52.92 -26.08 12.95
CA TYR A 13 -53.21 -24.89 13.75
C TYR A 13 -53.40 -23.71 12.81
N THR A 14 -54.58 -23.10 12.84
CA THR A 14 -54.85 -21.87 12.08
C THR A 14 -54.92 -20.68 13.02
N SER A 15 -54.29 -19.57 12.64
CA SER A 15 -54.37 -18.30 13.35
C SER A 15 -54.89 -17.20 12.42
N LYS A 16 -55.56 -16.19 12.98
CA LYS A 16 -55.93 -14.97 12.22
C LYS A 16 -54.64 -14.23 11.82
N LEU A 17 -54.65 -13.57 10.66
CA LEU A 17 -53.49 -12.85 10.09
C LEU A 17 -52.91 -11.77 11.02
N ILE A 18 -53.72 -11.21 11.92
CA ILE A 18 -53.31 -10.24 12.95
C ILE A 18 -53.63 -10.85 14.31
N SER A 19 -52.77 -11.73 14.79
CA SER A 19 -52.90 -12.36 16.12
C SER A 19 -51.55 -12.47 16.83
N ILE A 20 -51.57 -12.59 18.16
CA ILE A 20 -50.37 -12.77 18.98
C ILE A 20 -49.48 -13.93 18.46
N PRO A 21 -50.03 -15.13 18.12
CA PRO A 21 -49.25 -16.22 17.51
C PRO A 21 -48.53 -15.81 16.23
N THR A 22 -49.21 -15.11 15.31
CA THR A 22 -48.59 -14.67 14.05
C THR A 22 -47.45 -13.68 14.30
N CYS A 23 -47.61 -12.77 15.27
CA CYS A 23 -46.55 -11.84 15.64
C CYS A 23 -45.34 -12.57 16.24
N THR A 24 -45.58 -13.53 17.15
CA THR A 24 -44.51 -14.36 17.73
C THR A 24 -43.77 -15.16 16.66
N CYS A 25 -44.49 -15.77 15.71
CA CYS A 25 -43.86 -16.46 14.57
C CYS A 25 -42.95 -15.53 13.78
N ILE A 26 -43.46 -14.34 13.41
CA ILE A 26 -42.71 -13.35 12.63
C ILE A 26 -41.45 -12.95 13.39
N LEU A 27 -41.55 -12.68 14.69
CA LEU A 27 -40.40 -12.31 15.51
C LEU A 27 -39.36 -13.44 15.60
N VAL A 28 -39.79 -14.69 15.78
CA VAL A 28 -38.85 -15.83 15.84
C VAL A 28 -38.17 -16.04 14.49
N TYR A 29 -38.91 -16.02 13.38
CA TYR A 29 -38.31 -16.12 12.04
C TYR A 29 -37.39 -14.95 11.71
N PHE A 30 -37.76 -13.74 12.11
CA PHE A 30 -36.90 -12.56 12.00
C PHE A 30 -35.61 -12.75 12.79
N GLY A 31 -35.70 -13.24 14.03
CA GLY A 31 -34.54 -13.60 14.86
C GLY A 31 -33.66 -14.67 14.21
N ILE A 32 -34.24 -15.72 13.64
CA ILE A 32 -33.51 -16.79 12.94
C ILE A 32 -32.69 -16.24 11.75
N ILE A 33 -33.17 -15.19 11.09
CA ILE A 33 -32.47 -14.55 9.96
C ILE A 33 -31.43 -13.53 10.45
N VAL A 34 -31.79 -12.69 11.43
CA VAL A 34 -30.95 -11.55 11.86
C VAL A 34 -29.83 -11.96 12.81
N ILE A 35 -30.08 -12.88 13.75
CA ILE A 35 -29.07 -13.29 14.74
C ILE A 35 -27.80 -13.87 14.06
N PRO A 36 -27.88 -14.79 13.07
CA PRO A 36 -26.69 -15.26 12.38
C PRO A 36 -25.92 -14.12 11.70
N PHE A 37 -26.63 -13.15 11.10
CA PHE A 37 -26.01 -12.00 10.47
C PHE A 37 -25.25 -11.15 11.49
N VAL A 38 -25.87 -10.83 12.63
CA VAL A 38 -25.25 -10.04 13.70
C VAL A 38 -24.05 -10.77 14.29
N LEU A 39 -24.15 -12.09 14.53
CA LEU A 39 -23.04 -12.88 15.05
C LEU A 39 -21.85 -12.90 14.09
N VAL A 40 -22.11 -13.15 12.80
CA VAL A 40 -21.06 -13.18 11.78
C VAL A 40 -20.45 -11.78 11.58
N PHE A 41 -21.26 -10.72 11.59
CA PHE A 41 -20.77 -9.34 11.50
C PHE A 41 -19.94 -8.93 12.72
N ALA A 42 -20.40 -9.26 13.93
CA ALA A 42 -19.69 -8.93 15.17
C ALA A 42 -18.41 -9.74 15.38
N SER A 43 -18.23 -10.85 14.66
CA SER A 43 -17.14 -11.79 14.90
C SER A 43 -15.78 -11.40 14.32
N GLU A 44 -15.61 -10.17 13.79
CA GLU A 44 -14.41 -9.49 13.24
C GLU A 44 -13.56 -10.31 12.24
N ASN A 45 -13.13 -11.52 12.60
CA ASN A 45 -12.32 -12.45 11.82
C ASN A 45 -13.06 -13.18 10.69
N PHE A 46 -14.39 -13.09 10.65
CA PHE A 46 -15.16 -13.72 9.57
C PHE A 46 -15.18 -12.85 8.31
N TRP A 47 -15.14 -11.52 8.45
CA TRP A 47 -15.16 -10.60 7.32
C TRP A 47 -13.72 -10.24 6.92
N ILE A 48 -13.19 -10.92 5.90
CA ILE A 48 -11.89 -10.56 5.33
C ILE A 48 -12.04 -9.22 4.62
N MET A 49 -11.61 -8.15 5.29
CA MET A 49 -11.64 -6.79 4.73
C MET A 49 -10.39 -6.46 3.93
N VAL A 50 -9.26 -7.11 4.23
CA VAL A 50 -7.97 -6.89 3.59
C VAL A 50 -7.45 -8.20 3.02
N SER A 51 -7.03 -8.17 1.77
CA SER A 51 -6.35 -9.27 1.08
C SER A 51 -4.89 -8.93 0.92
N THR A 52 -4.03 -9.94 1.04
CA THR A 52 -2.61 -9.83 0.71
C THR A 52 -2.37 -10.39 -0.69
N LEU A 53 -1.58 -9.69 -1.49
CA LEU A 53 -1.09 -10.11 -2.81
C LEU A 53 0.45 -10.08 -2.75
N GLU A 54 1.10 -11.00 -3.46
CA GLU A 54 2.53 -10.92 -3.69
C GLU A 54 2.77 -10.41 -5.12
N GLU A 55 3.48 -9.29 -5.23
CA GLU A 55 3.75 -8.67 -6.52
C GLU A 55 5.12 -7.96 -6.51
N GLN A 56 5.76 -7.91 -7.67
CA GLN A 56 7.00 -7.16 -7.88
C GLN A 56 6.66 -5.75 -8.35
N LEU A 57 7.33 -4.75 -7.78
CA LEU A 57 7.14 -3.36 -8.15
C LEU A 57 7.85 -3.07 -9.48
N ASP A 58 7.17 -2.54 -10.47
CA ASP A 58 7.82 -2.00 -11.65
C ASP A 58 8.24 -0.55 -11.40
N ILE A 59 9.47 -0.21 -11.79
CA ILE A 59 10.10 1.06 -11.45
C ILE A 59 10.65 1.69 -12.72
N GLU A 60 10.18 2.89 -13.02
CA GLU A 60 10.65 3.70 -14.12
C GLU A 60 11.35 4.95 -13.58
N TYR A 61 12.59 5.15 -14.01
CA TYR A 61 13.35 6.35 -13.69
C TYR A 61 13.13 7.42 -14.76
N GLU A 62 12.58 8.56 -14.38
CA GLU A 62 12.21 9.64 -15.31
C GLU A 62 13.41 10.44 -15.86
N GLY A 63 14.64 10.08 -15.49
CA GLY A 63 15.84 10.81 -15.92
C GLY A 63 16.11 12.10 -15.13
N PHE A 64 15.35 12.34 -14.06
CA PHE A 64 15.46 13.51 -13.22
C PHE A 64 16.03 13.18 -11.84
N HIS A 65 16.82 14.08 -11.26
CA HIS A 65 17.51 13.87 -10.00
C HIS A 65 17.83 15.19 -9.32
N PHE A 66 18.01 15.12 -8.01
CA PHE A 66 18.56 16.17 -7.20
C PHE A 66 19.69 15.63 -6.36
N VAL A 67 20.83 16.28 -6.41
CA VAL A 67 21.97 16.01 -5.55
C VAL A 67 22.31 17.30 -4.83
N ASN A 68 22.35 17.23 -3.51
CA ASN A 68 22.76 18.31 -2.64
C ASN A 68 24.03 17.87 -1.90
N ILE A 69 25.08 18.68 -1.93
CA ILE A 69 26.37 18.39 -1.34
C ILE A 69 26.73 19.53 -0.41
N ILE A 70 27.02 19.20 0.83
CA ILE A 70 27.50 20.16 1.83
C ILE A 70 28.98 19.90 2.05
N THR A 71 29.79 20.94 1.94
CA THR A 71 31.24 20.84 2.17
C THR A 71 31.62 21.10 3.63
N SER A 72 32.90 20.90 3.95
CA SER A 72 33.51 21.21 5.25
C SER A 72 33.42 22.68 5.60
N ASP A 73 33.39 23.53 4.58
CA ASP A 73 33.29 24.99 4.70
C ASP A 73 31.80 25.44 4.82
N ASP A 74 30.89 24.48 5.00
CA ASP A 74 29.43 24.64 5.02
C ASP A 74 28.86 25.30 3.75
N GLU A 75 29.59 25.21 2.62
CA GLU A 75 29.07 25.58 1.31
C GLU A 75 28.14 24.48 0.79
N VAL A 76 27.05 24.91 0.15
CA VAL A 76 26.00 24.02 -0.34
C VAL A 76 26.00 24.04 -1.87
N TYR A 77 26.33 22.90 -2.47
CA TYR A 77 26.33 22.69 -3.91
C TYR A 77 25.11 21.88 -4.31
N HIS A 78 24.38 22.38 -5.30
CA HIS A 78 23.22 21.70 -5.86
C HIS A 78 23.53 21.25 -7.29
N PHE A 79 23.12 20.02 -7.60
CA PHE A 79 23.23 19.44 -8.92
C PHE A 79 21.91 18.79 -9.32
N THR A 80 21.38 19.21 -10.46
CA THR A 80 20.12 18.71 -11.04
C THR A 80 20.19 18.77 -12.56
N ASN A 81 19.30 18.05 -13.24
CA ASN A 81 19.24 18.02 -14.70
C ASN A 81 18.79 19.40 -15.28
N GLN A 82 19.34 19.78 -16.43
CA GLN A 82 19.25 21.12 -17.04
C GLN A 82 17.83 21.65 -17.28
N LYS A 83 16.81 20.79 -17.36
CA LYS A 83 15.41 21.18 -17.65
C LYS A 83 14.85 22.21 -16.64
N TYR A 84 15.35 22.23 -15.40
CA TYR A 84 14.95 23.19 -14.35
C TYR A 84 15.98 24.29 -14.08
N GLN A 85 17.14 24.29 -14.76
CA GLN A 85 18.10 25.40 -14.68
C GLN A 85 17.59 26.66 -15.39
N ASN A 86 16.61 26.52 -16.30
CA ASN A 86 16.02 27.63 -17.07
C ASN A 86 14.87 28.37 -16.35
N ILE A 87 14.68 28.17 -15.04
CA ILE A 87 13.78 29.02 -14.23
C ILE A 87 14.49 30.35 -13.88
N GLU A 88 15.04 31.03 -14.89
CA GLU A 88 15.66 32.36 -14.81
C GLU A 88 14.66 33.43 -15.28
N GLY A 89 13.42 33.38 -14.77
CA GLY A 89 12.33 34.28 -15.17
C GLY A 89 11.98 35.38 -14.15
N SER A 90 12.49 35.31 -12.92
CA SER A 90 12.17 36.30 -11.89
C SER A 90 13.46 36.82 -11.25
N GLU A 91 13.73 38.10 -11.49
CA GLU A 91 14.84 38.94 -11.01
C GLU A 91 14.90 39.13 -9.47
N GLN A 92 14.60 38.09 -8.69
CA GLN A 92 14.89 38.08 -7.26
C GLN A 92 16.05 37.13 -7.01
N GLN A 93 17.21 37.75 -6.96
CA GLN A 93 18.44 37.26 -6.36
C GLN A 93 18.15 36.62 -5.00
N LEU A 94 17.84 35.32 -4.99
CA LEU A 94 18.17 34.50 -3.84
C LEU A 94 19.66 34.28 -3.92
N SER A 95 20.39 35.00 -3.07
CA SER A 95 21.82 34.92 -2.83
C SER A 95 22.22 33.55 -2.26
N PHE A 96 21.97 32.49 -3.01
CA PHE A 96 22.69 31.24 -2.88
C PHE A 96 23.66 31.22 -4.07
N GLN A 97 24.96 31.15 -3.79
CA GLN A 97 25.94 30.86 -4.83
C GLN A 97 25.69 29.43 -5.31
N PHE A 98 24.77 29.26 -6.26
CA PHE A 98 24.53 28.01 -6.95
C PHE A 98 25.72 27.73 -7.87
N MET A 99 26.83 27.22 -7.32
CA MET A 99 27.89 26.66 -8.15
C MET A 99 27.40 25.32 -8.68
N SER A 100 26.94 25.30 -9.93
CA SER A 100 26.66 24.04 -10.60
C SER A 100 27.99 23.29 -10.79
N LEU A 101 28.02 22.02 -10.37
CA LEU A 101 29.19 21.16 -10.58
C LEU A 101 29.31 20.81 -12.06
N GLN A 102 29.96 21.69 -12.82
CA GLN A 102 30.18 21.54 -14.25
C GLN A 102 30.93 20.23 -14.54
N GLY A 103 30.44 19.48 -15.53
CA GLY A 103 31.06 18.24 -16.00
C GLY A 103 30.53 16.97 -15.35
N SER A 104 29.70 17.06 -14.30
CA SER A 104 29.17 15.87 -13.63
C SER A 104 28.32 14.99 -14.56
N LYS A 105 28.52 13.67 -14.49
CA LYS A 105 27.85 12.68 -15.37
C LYS A 105 26.99 11.73 -14.58
N ILE A 106 25.86 11.34 -15.17
CA ILE A 106 24.98 10.32 -14.62
C ILE A 106 24.70 9.27 -15.68
N SER A 107 24.78 8.00 -15.27
CA SER A 107 24.19 6.90 -16.01
C SER A 107 23.27 6.11 -15.11
N ALA A 108 22.03 5.92 -15.54
CA ALA A 108 21.07 5.02 -14.93
C ALA A 108 20.87 3.82 -15.87
N LEU A 109 20.94 2.61 -15.33
CA LEU A 109 20.78 1.36 -16.03
C LEU A 109 19.82 0.49 -15.23
N MET A 110 18.83 -0.06 -15.92
CA MET A 110 17.93 -1.08 -15.38
C MET A 110 18.39 -2.40 -16.00
N ASP A 111 18.94 -3.29 -15.18
CA ASP A 111 19.43 -4.58 -15.65
C ASP A 111 18.39 -5.66 -15.35
N ASP A 112 18.12 -6.47 -16.37
CA ASP A 112 17.36 -7.72 -16.28
C ASP A 112 18.36 -8.87 -16.41
N ASN A 113 18.61 -9.58 -15.30
CA ASN A 113 19.60 -10.66 -15.29
C ASN A 113 19.04 -11.99 -15.80
N ASN A 114 17.70 -12.15 -15.86
CA ASN A 114 17.05 -13.42 -16.16
C ASN A 114 16.40 -13.43 -17.57
N ALA A 115 16.39 -12.27 -18.25
CA ALA A 115 15.82 -12.04 -19.58
C ALA A 115 14.29 -12.24 -19.68
N ASP A 116 13.55 -12.01 -18.60
CA ASP A 116 12.08 -12.03 -18.57
C ASP A 116 11.44 -10.68 -18.98
N ASN A 117 12.26 -9.67 -19.28
CA ASN A 117 11.93 -8.28 -19.56
C ASN A 117 11.44 -7.48 -18.35
N ILE A 118 11.65 -7.97 -17.13
CA ILE A 118 11.37 -7.26 -15.89
C ILE A 118 12.69 -6.77 -15.31
N PRO A 119 12.86 -5.45 -15.12
CA PRO A 119 14.09 -4.92 -14.56
C PRO A 119 14.22 -5.34 -13.09
N GLU A 120 15.30 -6.07 -12.83
CA GLU A 120 15.62 -6.67 -11.55
C GLU A 120 16.51 -5.75 -10.72
N GLN A 121 17.45 -5.07 -11.36
CA GLN A 121 18.46 -4.28 -10.69
C GLN A 121 18.46 -2.85 -11.20
N PHE A 122 18.36 -1.90 -10.27
CA PHE A 122 18.46 -0.48 -10.57
C PHE A 122 19.86 0.03 -10.22
N ASN A 123 20.62 0.40 -11.25
CA ASN A 123 21.98 0.91 -11.12
C ASN A 123 22.03 2.37 -11.51
N ILE A 124 22.56 3.21 -10.63
CA ILE A 124 22.85 4.62 -10.93
C ILE A 124 24.29 4.92 -10.57
N ASP A 125 25.01 5.53 -11.51
CA ASP A 125 26.38 5.99 -11.30
C ASP A 125 26.43 7.50 -11.47
N PHE A 126 26.76 8.22 -10.40
CA PHE A 126 27.03 9.65 -10.41
C PHE A 126 28.54 9.86 -10.41
N GLN A 127 29.01 10.73 -11.29
CA GLN A 127 30.39 11.19 -11.31
C GLN A 127 30.37 12.70 -11.04
N LEU A 128 30.80 13.10 -9.86
CA LEU A 128 30.77 14.48 -9.38
C LEU A 128 32.20 15.04 -9.40
N PHE A 129 32.40 16.16 -10.08
CA PHE A 129 33.71 16.83 -10.16
C PHE A 129 33.81 17.90 -9.08
N THR A 130 34.23 17.51 -7.89
CA THR A 130 34.38 18.40 -6.73
C THR A 130 35.55 17.94 -5.86
N ASP A 131 36.00 18.81 -4.95
CA ASP A 131 37.04 18.50 -3.97
C ASP A 131 36.51 17.45 -2.99
N ALA A 132 36.79 16.17 -3.25
CA ALA A 132 36.17 15.07 -2.52
C ALA A 132 36.53 15.07 -1.02
N ASP A 133 37.69 15.63 -0.69
CA ASP A 133 38.20 15.76 0.68
C ASP A 133 37.39 16.75 1.53
N LYS A 134 36.70 17.68 0.87
CA LYS A 134 35.87 18.69 1.54
C LYS A 134 34.42 18.24 1.68
N ILE A 135 34.01 17.10 1.15
CA ILE A 135 32.60 16.71 1.21
C ILE A 135 32.24 16.24 2.64
N LYS A 136 31.32 16.95 3.27
CA LYS A 136 30.80 16.64 4.61
C LYS A 136 29.55 15.76 4.54
N GLN A 137 28.61 16.11 3.66
CA GLN A 137 27.35 15.41 3.50
C GLN A 137 26.91 15.39 2.03
N ILE A 138 26.28 14.30 1.62
CA ILE A 138 25.63 14.17 0.32
C ILE A 138 24.19 13.72 0.54
N THR A 139 23.28 14.38 -0.13
CA THR A 139 21.86 14.04 -0.18
C THR A 139 21.48 13.83 -1.64
N ILE A 140 20.91 12.68 -1.97
CA ILE A 140 20.47 12.33 -3.32
C ILE A 140 18.98 12.04 -3.25
N LEU A 141 18.23 12.64 -4.17
CA LEU A 141 16.80 12.46 -4.31
C LEU A 141 16.47 12.16 -5.76
N LEU A 142 15.80 11.03 -5.97
CA LEU A 142 15.53 10.47 -7.28
C LEU A 142 14.03 10.23 -7.41
N PRO A 143 13.32 11.07 -8.16
CA PRO A 143 11.95 10.79 -8.54
C PRO A 143 11.88 9.54 -9.40
N LEU A 144 10.88 8.73 -9.10
CA LEU A 144 10.56 7.50 -9.79
C LEU A 144 9.07 7.44 -10.04
N LYS A 145 8.72 6.86 -11.18
CA LYS A 145 7.39 6.34 -11.44
C LYS A 145 7.35 4.88 -11.08
N CYS A 146 6.32 4.48 -10.35
CA CYS A 146 6.19 3.12 -9.89
C CYS A 146 4.83 2.55 -10.29
N TYR A 147 4.84 1.30 -10.68
CA TYR A 147 3.67 0.62 -11.23
C TYR A 147 3.53 -0.79 -10.68
N LEU A 148 2.30 -1.16 -10.34
CA LEU A 148 1.91 -2.50 -9.92
C LEU A 148 0.93 -3.04 -10.96
N ALA A 149 1.44 -3.90 -11.85
CA ALA A 149 0.76 -4.30 -13.07
C ALA A 149 -0.54 -5.08 -12.83
N SER A 150 -0.54 -5.99 -11.87
CA SER A 150 -1.69 -6.82 -11.49
C SER A 150 -2.80 -6.00 -10.83
N LEU A 151 -2.42 -4.86 -10.24
CA LEU A 151 -3.32 -3.98 -9.50
C LEU A 151 -3.72 -2.73 -10.29
N HIS A 152 -3.17 -2.51 -11.49
CA HIS A 152 -3.40 -1.29 -12.26
C HIS A 152 -3.17 -0.04 -11.41
N PHE A 153 -2.11 -0.05 -10.61
CA PHE A 153 -1.83 1.01 -9.65
C PHE A 153 -0.50 1.67 -9.98
N GLN A 154 -0.58 2.96 -10.29
CA GLN A 154 0.57 3.81 -10.58
C GLN A 154 0.70 4.86 -9.48
N PHE A 155 1.93 5.12 -9.05
CA PHE A 155 2.20 6.23 -8.16
C PHE A 155 3.60 6.80 -8.37
N ASP A 156 3.72 8.10 -8.18
CA ASP A 156 5.01 8.76 -8.18
C ASP A 156 5.61 8.68 -6.78
N CYS A 157 6.92 8.47 -6.70
CA CYS A 157 7.65 8.45 -5.44
C CYS A 157 9.06 8.98 -5.59
N TYR A 158 9.77 9.04 -4.47
CA TYR A 158 11.16 9.50 -4.43
C TYR A 158 12.01 8.49 -3.68
N LEU A 159 13.13 8.09 -4.29
CA LEU A 159 14.22 7.47 -3.57
C LEU A 159 15.06 8.55 -2.92
N TYR A 160 15.32 8.38 -1.63
CA TYR A 160 16.07 9.29 -0.81
C TYR A 160 17.29 8.59 -0.21
N PHE A 161 18.47 9.16 -0.45
CA PHE A 161 19.72 8.75 0.15
C PHE A 161 20.37 9.95 0.84
N GLN A 162 20.83 9.76 2.06
CA GLN A 162 21.55 10.79 2.79
C GLN A 162 22.74 10.13 3.48
N GLU A 163 23.93 10.63 3.16
CA GLU A 163 25.18 10.20 3.77
C GLU A 163 25.84 11.40 4.42
N SER A 164 25.97 11.34 5.74
CA SER A 164 26.71 12.32 6.54
C SER A 164 28.07 11.78 6.95
N GLU A 165 28.92 12.68 7.45
CA GLU A 165 30.24 12.35 8.01
C GLU A 165 31.12 11.60 6.98
N ILE A 166 31.19 12.15 5.76
CA ILE A 166 31.96 11.55 4.67
C ILE A 166 33.48 11.78 4.84
N ILE A 167 33.87 12.79 5.62
CA ILE A 167 35.26 13.18 5.83
C ILE A 167 36.01 12.09 6.60
N ASN A 168 36.77 11.27 5.86
CA ASN A 168 37.59 10.19 6.43
C ASN A 168 39.09 10.50 6.45
N GLY A 169 39.50 11.78 6.42
CA GLY A 169 40.90 12.22 6.51
C GLY A 169 41.86 11.73 5.40
N GLN A 170 41.41 10.83 4.53
CA GLN A 170 42.18 10.17 3.45
C GLN A 170 41.56 10.39 2.06
N GLY A 171 40.58 11.30 1.95
CA GLY A 171 39.85 11.58 0.72
C GLY A 171 38.89 10.47 0.28
N LEU A 172 37.68 10.85 -0.11
CA LEU A 172 36.67 9.89 -0.57
C LEU A 172 36.72 9.79 -2.11
N SER A 173 37.23 8.68 -2.65
CA SER A 173 37.22 8.47 -4.10
C SER A 173 35.86 7.94 -4.60
N GLN A 174 35.22 7.09 -3.81
CA GLN A 174 33.99 6.43 -4.20
C GLN A 174 33.06 6.19 -3.01
N LEU A 175 31.78 6.51 -3.19
CA LEU A 175 30.68 6.11 -2.32
C LEU A 175 29.88 5.01 -3.03
N GLN A 176 29.78 3.84 -2.42
CA GLN A 176 28.99 2.76 -2.95
C GLN A 176 27.79 2.50 -2.05
N ILE A 177 26.59 2.57 -2.61
CA ILE A 177 25.33 2.31 -1.93
C ILE A 177 24.76 1.04 -2.55
N MET A 178 24.61 -0.01 -1.73
CA MET A 178 24.02 -1.28 -2.16
C MET A 178 22.80 -1.57 -1.31
N GLY A 179 21.69 -1.97 -1.90
CA GLY A 179 20.48 -2.23 -1.12
C GLY A 179 19.36 -2.89 -1.88
N GLU A 180 18.20 -2.90 -1.24
CA GLU A 180 16.96 -3.48 -1.77
C GLU A 180 15.86 -2.42 -1.74
N ILE A 181 15.00 -2.45 -2.75
CA ILE A 181 13.83 -1.56 -2.84
C ILE A 181 12.65 -2.22 -2.16
N ASN A 182 12.11 -1.58 -1.12
CA ASN A 182 10.89 -2.04 -0.46
C ASN A 182 9.77 -1.02 -0.62
N PHE A 183 8.62 -1.49 -1.08
CA PHE A 183 7.35 -0.80 -1.07
C PHE A 183 6.82 -0.75 0.35
N TYR A 184 6.42 0.45 0.78
CA TYR A 184 5.83 0.70 2.07
C TYR A 184 4.47 1.36 1.89
N GLN A 185 3.45 0.75 2.49
CA GLN A 185 2.08 1.24 2.49
C GLN A 185 1.64 1.50 3.94
N GLN A 186 1.07 2.67 4.21
CA GLN A 186 0.45 3.00 5.49
C GLN A 186 -0.99 2.46 5.58
N GLU A 187 -1.66 2.41 4.44
CA GLU A 187 -3.03 1.91 4.30
C GLU A 187 -3.08 0.88 3.15
N PRO A 188 -4.01 -0.08 3.20
CA PRO A 188 -4.21 -1.01 2.09
C PRO A 188 -4.64 -0.26 0.83
N LEU A 189 -4.17 -0.74 -0.33
CA LEU A 189 -4.55 -0.21 -1.63
C LEU A 189 -6.08 -0.31 -1.84
N PRO A 190 -6.70 0.69 -2.47
CA PRO A 190 -8.12 0.63 -2.78
C PRO A 190 -8.43 -0.52 -3.75
N SER A 191 -9.60 -1.14 -3.59
CA SER A 191 -10.09 -2.11 -4.57
C SER A 191 -10.61 -1.36 -5.80
N SER A 192 -9.83 -1.31 -6.88
CA SER A 192 -10.28 -0.82 -8.18
C SER A 192 -9.90 -1.80 -9.27
N ASN A 193 -10.71 -1.81 -10.33
CA ASN A 193 -10.40 -2.50 -11.58
C ASN A 193 -9.93 -1.52 -12.67
N PHE A 194 -9.77 -0.25 -12.32
CA PHE A 194 -9.33 0.83 -13.20
C PHE A 194 -7.93 1.28 -12.81
N ASP A 195 -7.20 1.83 -13.78
CA ASP A 195 -5.91 2.47 -13.52
C ASP A 195 -6.10 3.59 -12.50
N ILE A 196 -5.40 3.47 -11.37
CA ILE A 196 -5.36 4.49 -10.33
C ILE A 196 -3.99 5.12 -10.34
N GLU A 197 -3.95 6.44 -10.51
CA GLU A 197 -2.73 7.23 -10.44
C GLU A 197 -2.72 8.06 -9.16
N TYR A 198 -1.69 7.88 -8.33
CA TYR A 198 -1.46 8.68 -7.13
C TYR A 198 -0.23 9.58 -7.30
N TYR A 199 -0.34 10.79 -6.76
CA TYR A 199 0.79 11.74 -6.66
C TYR A 199 1.37 12.18 -8.01
N SER A 200 0.57 12.26 -9.07
CA SER A 200 0.94 12.59 -10.47
C SER A 200 1.69 13.93 -10.68
N ASP A 201 1.73 14.78 -9.64
CA ASP A 201 2.41 16.05 -9.70
C ASP A 201 3.81 15.91 -9.06
N ILE A 202 4.84 15.91 -9.90
CA ILE A 202 6.22 16.05 -9.46
C ILE A 202 6.34 17.45 -8.83
N LEU A 203 6.50 17.48 -7.51
CA LEU A 203 6.37 18.66 -6.61
C LEU A 203 7.44 19.74 -6.77
N VAL A 204 8.23 19.69 -7.84
CA VAL A 204 9.19 20.73 -8.14
C VAL A 204 8.43 21.86 -8.80
N ASP A 205 7.74 22.63 -7.96
CA ASP A 205 7.09 23.86 -8.37
C ASP A 205 8.16 24.77 -8.99
N ASN A 206 7.75 25.62 -9.93
CA ASN A 206 8.66 26.50 -10.68
C ASN A 206 9.34 27.56 -9.79
N HIS A 207 9.11 27.54 -8.48
CA HIS A 207 9.71 28.43 -7.50
C HIS A 207 10.37 27.60 -6.39
N LEU A 208 11.60 27.14 -6.66
CA LEU A 208 12.46 26.50 -5.65
C LEU A 208 12.81 27.51 -4.55
N ASN A 209 11.96 27.61 -3.53
CA ASN A 209 12.22 28.38 -2.31
C ASN A 209 13.37 27.73 -1.52
N SER A 210 14.10 28.48 -0.70
CA SER A 210 15.22 27.96 0.12
C SER A 210 14.89 26.74 1.02
N GLN A 211 13.61 26.47 1.24
CA GLN A 211 13.08 25.36 2.05
C GLN A 211 12.56 24.18 1.22
N TRP A 212 12.72 24.20 -0.11
CA TRP A 212 12.19 23.19 -1.03
C TRP A 212 12.57 21.75 -0.63
N MET A 213 13.82 21.54 -0.19
CA MET A 213 14.28 20.20 0.21
C MET A 213 13.55 19.70 1.47
N SER A 214 13.37 20.55 2.49
CA SER A 214 12.63 20.16 3.69
C SER A 214 11.16 19.89 3.41
N GLU A 215 10.55 20.65 2.51
CA GLU A 215 9.15 20.46 2.10
C GLU A 215 8.97 19.12 1.36
N ILE A 216 9.85 18.82 0.40
CA ILE A 216 9.84 17.54 -0.32
C ILE A 216 10.04 16.38 0.65
N LEU A 217 11.01 16.47 1.57
CA LEU A 217 11.24 15.42 2.56
C LEU A 217 10.01 15.22 3.46
N GLN A 218 9.42 16.30 3.96
CA GLN A 218 8.20 16.22 4.76
C GLN A 218 7.09 15.51 3.97
N GLN A 219 6.91 15.87 2.70
CA GLN A 219 5.90 15.25 1.85
C GLN A 219 6.18 13.75 1.64
N ILE A 220 7.42 13.36 1.35
CA ILE A 220 7.84 11.95 1.23
C ILE A 220 7.45 11.15 2.48
N TYR A 221 7.70 11.69 3.68
CA TYR A 221 7.37 11.01 4.93
C TYR A 221 5.86 10.95 5.22
N THR A 222 5.08 11.92 4.74
CA THR A 222 3.62 11.95 4.94
C THR A 222 2.83 11.12 3.93
N ARG A 223 3.44 10.68 2.82
CA ARG A 223 2.74 9.88 1.80
C ARG A 223 2.33 8.51 2.32
N THR A 224 1.11 8.12 1.97
CA THR A 224 0.50 6.82 2.27
C THR A 224 1.28 5.68 1.62
N TYR A 225 1.74 5.90 0.39
CA TYR A 225 2.52 4.94 -0.39
C TYR A 225 3.90 5.53 -0.69
N GLN A 226 4.95 4.79 -0.38
CA GLN A 226 6.33 5.24 -0.57
C GLN A 226 7.27 4.07 -0.81
N ILE A 227 8.42 4.36 -1.40
CA ILE A 227 9.54 3.43 -1.46
C ILE A 227 10.50 3.73 -0.31
N ARG A 228 10.89 2.69 0.42
CA ARG A 228 11.94 2.76 1.44
C ARG A 228 13.09 1.83 1.05
N PRO A 229 14.19 2.38 0.52
CA PRO A 229 15.35 1.56 0.23
C PRO A 229 15.97 1.08 1.55
N ARG A 230 16.25 -0.21 1.65
CA ARG A 230 17.09 -0.76 2.72
C ARG A 230 18.48 -0.95 2.14
N TYR A 231 19.42 -0.08 2.53
CA TYR A 231 20.75 -0.08 1.94
C TYR A 231 21.86 -0.10 2.98
N ILE A 232 23.03 -0.51 2.53
CA ILE A 232 24.31 -0.36 3.19
C ILE A 232 25.17 0.57 2.34
N ASN A 233 25.92 1.44 3.00
CA ASN A 233 26.91 2.28 2.34
C ASN A 233 28.31 1.70 2.56
N ARG A 234 29.18 1.92 1.58
CA ARG A 234 30.61 1.61 1.65
C ARG A 234 31.37 2.81 1.12
N LYS A 235 32.15 3.43 2.02
CA LYS A 235 33.05 4.53 1.71
C LYS A 235 34.40 3.94 1.28
N ILE A 236 34.85 4.26 0.07
CA ILE A 236 36.12 3.80 -0.48
C ILE A 236 37.06 5.00 -0.58
N GLY A 237 38.10 4.98 0.26
CA GLY A 237 39.12 6.02 0.28
C GLY A 237 40.00 5.99 -0.98
N GLY A 238 40.62 7.13 -1.31
CA GLY A 238 41.60 7.21 -2.40
C GLY A 238 41.96 8.64 -2.79
N ASN A 239 43.12 8.82 -3.42
CA ASN A 239 43.68 10.10 -3.89
C ASN A 239 42.94 10.71 -5.09
N SER A 240 41.62 10.58 -5.16
CA SER A 240 40.82 11.28 -6.17
C SER A 240 40.48 12.67 -5.66
N GLU A 241 41.47 13.57 -5.63
CA GLU A 241 41.33 14.91 -5.06
C GLU A 241 40.17 15.73 -5.70
N LYS A 242 39.75 15.37 -6.92
CA LYS A 242 38.84 16.20 -7.75
C LYS A 242 37.63 15.46 -8.30
N GLN A 243 37.42 14.20 -7.95
CA GLN A 243 36.28 13.43 -8.45
C GLN A 243 35.77 12.45 -7.40
N LEU A 244 34.48 12.56 -7.10
CA LEU A 244 33.74 11.59 -6.33
C LEU A 244 32.85 10.77 -7.26
N ARG A 245 32.95 9.44 -7.19
CA ARG A 245 32.01 8.52 -7.86
C ARG A 245 31.00 7.96 -6.86
N ILE A 246 29.71 8.11 -7.13
CA ILE A 246 28.64 7.52 -6.32
C ILE A 246 27.97 6.42 -7.12
N ASN A 247 28.14 5.18 -6.71
CA ASN A 247 27.53 4.02 -7.33
C ASN A 247 26.39 3.52 -6.44
N ILE A 248 25.16 3.66 -6.93
CA ILE A 248 23.95 3.14 -6.29
C ILE A 248 23.52 1.88 -7.03
N LYS A 249 23.45 0.77 -6.33
CA LYS A 249 22.95 -0.50 -6.84
C LYS A 249 21.83 -0.98 -5.92
N LEU A 250 20.62 -1.06 -6.47
CA LEU A 250 19.45 -1.50 -5.72
C LEU A 250 18.81 -2.71 -6.40
N ASP A 251 18.54 -3.74 -5.61
CA ASP A 251 17.90 -4.95 -6.08
C ASP A 251 16.38 -4.85 -5.87
N ASN A 252 15.61 -5.26 -6.88
CA ASN A 252 14.15 -5.24 -6.94
C ASN A 252 13.56 -6.64 -7.26
N ASN A 253 14.38 -7.69 -7.22
CA ASN A 253 14.01 -9.07 -7.62
C ASN A 253 13.05 -9.78 -6.65
N LYS A 254 12.59 -9.11 -5.58
CA LYS A 254 11.79 -9.76 -4.54
C LYS A 254 10.32 -9.41 -4.72
N LEU A 255 9.48 -10.45 -4.74
CA LEU A 255 8.05 -10.31 -4.56
C LEU A 255 7.77 -9.66 -3.20
N GLN A 256 6.91 -8.66 -3.22
CA GLN A 256 6.58 -7.86 -2.04
C GLN A 256 5.13 -8.12 -1.65
N ILE A 257 4.87 -8.15 -0.34
CA ILE A 257 3.52 -8.38 0.17
C ILE A 257 2.77 -7.05 0.18
N ILE A 258 1.76 -6.96 -0.67
CA ILE A 258 0.92 -5.79 -0.87
C ILE A 258 -0.45 -6.05 -0.25
N GLN A 259 -0.97 -5.08 0.48
CA GLN A 259 -2.28 -5.17 1.12
C GLN A 259 -3.28 -4.40 0.29
N ARG A 260 -4.45 -5.00 0.06
CA ARG A 260 -5.54 -4.37 -0.68
C ARG A 260 -6.86 -4.53 0.05
N TRP A 261 -7.68 -3.49 0.03
CA TRP A 261 -9.07 -3.61 0.44
C TRP A 261 -9.79 -4.64 -0.44
N VAL A 262 -10.66 -5.42 0.17
CA VAL A 262 -11.54 -6.35 -0.54
C VAL A 262 -12.77 -5.59 -1.00
N SER A 263 -13.18 -5.78 -2.25
CA SER A 263 -14.38 -5.12 -2.77
C SER A 263 -15.63 -5.63 -2.06
N LEU A 264 -16.66 -4.79 -1.92
CA LEU A 264 -17.91 -5.15 -1.22
C LEU A 264 -18.54 -6.44 -1.78
N LEU A 265 -18.50 -6.64 -3.10
CA LEU A 265 -19.00 -7.85 -3.73
C LEU A 265 -18.19 -9.09 -3.34
N ALA A 266 -16.87 -8.98 -3.23
CA ALA A 266 -16.02 -10.07 -2.78
C ALA A 266 -16.24 -10.36 -1.28
N ILE A 267 -16.42 -9.33 -0.45
CA ILE A 267 -16.82 -9.48 0.95
C ILE A 267 -18.14 -10.22 1.04
N MET A 268 -19.17 -9.79 0.28
CA MET A 268 -20.49 -10.44 0.27
C MET A 268 -20.40 -11.90 -0.20
N LYS A 269 -19.55 -12.18 -1.20
CA LYS A 269 -19.24 -13.54 -1.69
C LYS A 269 -18.58 -14.43 -0.63
N LEU A 270 -17.84 -13.89 0.32
CA LEU A 270 -17.25 -14.70 1.40
C LEU A 270 -18.20 -14.82 2.59
N ALA A 271 -18.87 -13.73 2.93
CA ALA A 271 -19.77 -13.63 4.07
C ALA A 271 -20.97 -14.57 3.96
N TRP A 272 -21.51 -14.84 2.77
CA TRP A 272 -22.69 -15.72 2.64
C TRP A 272 -22.40 -17.17 3.05
N LEU A 273 -21.19 -17.68 2.82
CA LEU A 273 -20.82 -19.06 3.15
C LEU A 273 -20.73 -19.25 4.68
N GLN A 274 -20.19 -18.25 5.36
CA GLN A 274 -20.10 -18.23 6.82
C GLN A 274 -21.47 -17.98 7.46
N TYR A 275 -22.24 -17.04 6.92
CA TYR A 275 -23.63 -16.81 7.32
C TYR A 275 -24.45 -18.09 7.23
N PHE A 276 -24.36 -18.83 6.11
CA PHE A 276 -25.13 -20.05 5.92
C PHE A 276 -24.78 -21.13 6.95
N SER A 277 -23.51 -21.23 7.33
CA SER A 277 -23.03 -22.17 8.35
C SER A 277 -23.65 -21.88 9.73
N VAL A 278 -23.68 -20.61 10.14
CA VAL A 278 -24.29 -20.20 11.42
C VAL A 278 -25.83 -20.26 11.34
N PHE A 279 -26.40 -19.89 10.20
CA PHE A 279 -27.83 -19.91 9.94
C PHE A 279 -28.43 -21.30 10.12
N ILE A 280 -27.79 -22.37 9.63
CA ILE A 280 -28.28 -23.74 9.80
C ILE A 280 -28.44 -24.09 11.28
N ILE A 281 -27.44 -23.77 12.11
CA ILE A 281 -27.45 -24.08 13.55
C ILE A 281 -28.59 -23.30 14.24
N ILE A 282 -28.69 -22.01 13.97
CA ILE A 282 -29.74 -21.15 14.55
C ILE A 282 -31.12 -21.56 14.06
N TRP A 283 -31.25 -21.96 12.81
CA TRP A 283 -32.49 -22.45 12.24
C TRP A 283 -32.96 -23.74 12.93
N ILE A 284 -32.07 -24.69 13.21
CA ILE A 284 -32.40 -25.91 13.97
C ILE A 284 -32.92 -25.53 15.37
N ILE A 285 -32.18 -24.68 16.10
CA ILE A 285 -32.56 -24.24 17.45
C ILE A 285 -33.90 -23.49 17.43
N GLY A 286 -34.07 -22.57 16.48
CA GLY A 286 -35.29 -21.78 16.33
C GLY A 286 -36.49 -22.64 15.96
N ARG A 287 -36.31 -23.67 15.13
CA ARG A 287 -37.37 -24.65 14.81
C ARG A 287 -37.79 -25.43 16.05
N GLU A 288 -36.86 -25.95 16.83
CA GLU A 288 -37.17 -26.67 18.07
C GLU A 288 -37.87 -25.75 19.09
N PHE A 289 -37.42 -24.51 19.20
CA PHE A 289 -38.07 -23.50 20.04
C PHE A 289 -39.52 -23.21 19.60
N MET A 290 -39.78 -23.13 18.29
CA MET A 290 -41.14 -22.98 17.76
C MET A 290 -42.03 -24.18 18.06
N ILE A 291 -41.51 -25.40 17.87
CA ILE A 291 -42.23 -26.63 18.21
C ILE A 291 -42.56 -26.64 19.70
N PHE A 292 -41.62 -26.23 20.55
CA PHE A 292 -41.84 -26.08 21.99
C PHE A 292 -42.98 -25.08 22.30
N LEU A 293 -42.92 -23.87 21.75
CA LEU A 293 -43.96 -22.83 21.97
C LEU A 293 -45.38 -23.34 21.65
N PHE A 294 -45.54 -24.04 20.52
CA PHE A 294 -46.85 -24.55 20.11
C PHE A 294 -47.28 -25.81 20.85
N ARG A 295 -46.36 -26.74 21.10
CA ARG A 295 -46.67 -28.00 21.80
C ARG A 295 -47.14 -27.74 23.22
N PHE A 296 -46.52 -26.79 23.91
CA PHE A 296 -46.88 -26.42 25.28
C PHE A 296 -47.98 -25.36 25.36
N ARG A 297 -48.53 -24.90 24.21
CA ARG A 297 -49.58 -23.87 24.15
C ARG A 297 -49.23 -22.62 24.96
N ILE A 298 -47.97 -22.21 24.90
CA ILE A 298 -47.54 -20.95 25.52
C ILE A 298 -48.21 -19.75 24.84
N VAL A 299 -48.62 -19.94 23.58
CA VAL A 299 -49.31 -18.96 22.76
C VAL A 299 -50.66 -19.51 22.31
N ASP A 300 -51.72 -18.71 22.43
CA ASP A 300 -53.10 -19.13 22.18
C ASP A 300 -53.35 -19.52 20.71
N THR A 301 -53.49 -20.81 20.44
CA THR A 301 -53.81 -21.33 19.09
C THR A 301 -55.14 -22.07 19.08
N SER A 302 -56.00 -21.78 18.10
CA SER A 302 -57.19 -22.58 17.81
C SER A 302 -56.81 -23.83 17.02
N LYS A 303 -57.18 -25.01 17.55
CA LYS A 303 -57.12 -26.27 16.79
C LYS A 303 -58.26 -26.28 15.78
N VAL A 304 -57.96 -26.51 14.51
CA VAL A 304 -58.97 -26.90 13.52
C VAL A 304 -58.81 -28.40 13.33
N GLU A 305 -59.70 -29.16 13.96
CA GLU A 305 -59.83 -30.58 13.67
C GLU A 305 -60.52 -30.69 12.30
N GLN A 306 -59.78 -31.12 11.29
CA GLN A 306 -60.38 -31.54 10.03
C GLN A 306 -61.05 -32.90 10.31
N LEU A 307 -62.39 -32.88 10.39
CA LEU A 307 -63.23 -34.07 10.44
C LEU A 307 -63.24 -34.79 9.09
#